data_AF-A0A225W979-F1
#
_entry.id   AF-A0A225W979-F1
#
_cell.length_a   1.000
_cell.length_b   1.000
_cell.length_c   1.000
_cell.angle_alpha   90.00
_cell.angle_beta   90.00
_cell.angle_gamma   90.00
#
_symmetry.space_group_name_H-M   'P 1'
#
loop_
_entity.id
_entity.type
_entity.pdbx_description
1 polymer ?
#
loop_
_entity_poly.entity_id
_entity_poly.type
_entity_poly.pdbx_seq_one_letter_code
_entity_poly.pdbx_strand_id
1 'polypeptide(L)' 'MQSRRIPADLLSRVYELLKRLLETGLIWYSDSEWASAIVLVMKMNGTDVRLHIDYLLVNQLIKLMNYPYPSSTNR' A
#
# COMPACT_ATOMS: atom_id res chain seq x y z
N MET A 1 9.10 13.59 -0.13
CA MET A 1 9.04 12.24 -0.73
C MET A 1 8.34 12.36 -2.07
N GLN A 2 8.93 11.88 -3.18
CA GLN A 2 8.35 12.06 -4.51
C GLN A 2 7.43 10.87 -4.84
N SER A 3 6.20 11.17 -5.26
CA SER A 3 5.24 10.15 -5.66
C SER A 3 5.69 9.44 -6.94
N ARG A 4 5.45 8.13 -7.01
CA ARG A 4 5.75 7.32 -8.20
C ARG A 4 4.83 7.76 -9.33
N ARG A 5 5.36 7.89 -10.55
CA ARG A 5 4.53 8.17 -11.72
C ARG A 5 3.60 6.99 -11.97
N ILE A 6 2.30 7.27 -11.99
CA ILE A 6 1.27 6.29 -12.33
C ILE A 6 0.92 6.48 -13.82
N PRO A 7 0.95 5.42 -14.64
CA PRO A 7 0.48 5.48 -16.02
C PRO A 7 -0.98 5.95 -16.11
N ALA A 8 -1.29 6.77 -17.12
CA ALA A 8 -2.58 7.45 -17.22
C ALA A 8 -3.77 6.48 -17.33
N ASP A 9 -3.57 5.36 -18.00
CA ASP A 9 -4.52 4.24 -18.15
C ASP A 9 -4.89 3.58 -16.81
N LEU A 10 -3.99 3.63 -15.82
CA LEU A 10 -4.20 3.08 -14.48
C LEU A 10 -4.82 4.09 -13.51
N LEU A 11 -4.70 5.40 -13.76
CA LEU A 11 -5.18 6.45 -12.84
C LEU A 11 -6.68 6.34 -12.52
N SER A 12 -7.51 6.04 -13.52
CA SER A 12 -8.96 5.89 -13.33
C SER A 12 -9.29 4.75 -12.36
N ARG A 13 -8.63 3.61 -12.51
CA ARG A 13 -8.81 2.44 -11.63
C ARG A 13 -8.33 2.73 -10.21
N VAL A 14 -7.25 3.49 -10.07
CA VAL A 14 -6.74 3.92 -8.76
C VAL A 14 -7.72 4.85 -8.07
N TYR A 15 -8.27 5.81 -8.80
CA TYR A 15 -9.25 6.74 -8.25
C TYR A 15 -10.50 6.01 -7.76
N GLU A 16 -11.04 5.08 -8.55
CA GLU A 16 -12.18 4.25 -8.14
C GLU A 16 -11.88 3.39 -6.92
N LEU A 17 -10.68 2.82 -6.83
CA LEU A 17 -10.26 2.05 -5.65
C LEU A 17 -10.17 2.93 -4.41
N LEU A 18 -9.50 4.09 -4.50
CA LEU A 18 -9.37 5.04 -3.39
C LEU A 18 -10.72 5.55 -2.91
N LYS A 19 -11.63 5.85 -3.84
CA LYS A 19 -13.00 6.26 -3.52
C LYS A 19 -13.74 5.18 -2.73
N ARG A 20 -13.67 3.92 -3.17
CA ARG A 20 -14.27 2.78 -2.44
C ARG A 20 -13.65 2.57 -1.06
N LEU A 21 -12.34 2.75 -0.92
CA LEU A 21 -11.66 2.66 0.38
C LEU A 21 -12.11 3.78 1.34
N LEU A 22 -12.35 4.98 0.81
CA LEU A 22 -12.87 6.11 1.57
C LEU A 22 -14.33 5.85 1.99
N GLU A 23 -15.17 5.38 1.06
CA GLU A 23 -16.59 5.05 1.33
C GLU A 23 -16.76 3.92 2.35
N THR A 24 -15.85 2.94 2.36
CA THR A 24 -15.84 1.86 3.36
C THR A 24 -15.25 2.28 4.71
N GLY A 25 -14.66 3.48 4.80
CA GLY A 25 -14.01 3.97 6.02
C GLY A 25 -12.67 3.31 6.34
N LEU A 26 -12.07 2.57 5.39
CA LEU A 26 -10.75 1.95 5.57
C LEU A 26 -9.61 2.99 5.54
N ILE A 27 -9.83 4.12 4.85
CA ILE A 27 -8.90 5.25 4.82
C ILE A 27 -9.65 6.57 5.06
N TRP A 28 -8.92 7.61 5.44
CA TRP A 28 -9.43 8.97 5.63
C TRP A 28 -8.42 10.01 5.15
N TYR A 29 -8.88 11.23 4.93
CA TYR A 29 -8.00 12.36 4.65
C TYR A 29 -7.12 12.65 5.86
N SER A 30 -5.82 12.88 5.63
CA SER A 30 -4.84 13.09 6.68
C SER A 30 -4.02 14.34 6.40
N ASP A 31 -3.79 15.13 7.44
CA ASP A 31 -2.88 16.29 7.45
C ASP A 31 -1.50 15.92 8.04
N SER A 32 -1.14 14.63 8.01
CA SER A 32 0.12 14.13 8.54
C SER A 32 1.32 14.71 7.79
N GLU A 33 2.35 15.12 8.54
CA GLU A 33 3.65 15.51 8.00
C GLU A 33 4.40 14.33 7.33
N TRP A 34 3.98 13.10 7.65
CA TRP A 34 4.49 11.86 7.06
C TRP A 34 3.60 11.40 5.91
N ALA A 35 4.25 10.97 4.83
CA ALA A 35 3.60 10.34 3.69
C ALA A 35 4.49 9.24 3.12
N SER A 36 3.86 8.16 2.64
CA SER A 36 4.51 7.08 1.89
C SER A 36 3.97 7.05 0.46
N ALA A 37 4.80 6.62 -0.49
CA ALA A 37 4.39 6.54 -1.89
C ALA A 37 3.40 5.39 -2.12
N ILE A 38 2.39 5.62 -2.96
CA ILE A 38 1.49 4.57 -3.42
C ILE A 38 2.13 3.87 -4.62
N VAL A 39 2.17 2.54 -4.57
CA VAL A 39 2.68 1.65 -5.60
C VAL A 39 1.53 0.80 -6.12
N LEU A 40 1.46 0.65 -7.44
CA LEU A 40 0.45 -0.16 -8.10
C LEU A 40 1.05 -1.46 -8.58
N VAL A 41 0.33 -2.55 -8.34
CA VAL A 41 0.70 -3.87 -8.83
C VAL A 41 -0.48 -4.42 -9.62
N MET A 42 -0.30 -4.60 -10.93
CA MET A 42 -1.28 -5.30 -11.74
C MET A 42 -1.29 -6.78 -11.35
N LYS A 43 -2.48 -7.35 -11.16
CA LYS A 43 -2.61 -8.80 -11.06
C LYS A 43 -2.37 -9.43 -12.43
N MET A 44 -2.03 -10.71 -12.40
CA MET A 44 -1.77 -11.52 -13.60
C MET A 44 -2.97 -11.63 -14.55
N ASN A 45 -4.19 -11.35 -14.07
CA ASN A 45 -5.40 -11.28 -14.89
C ASN A 45 -5.50 -9.99 -15.75
N GLY A 46 -4.51 -9.09 -15.69
CA GLY A 46 -4.41 -7.88 -16.52
C GLY A 46 -5.45 -6.80 -16.22
N THR A 47 -6.41 -7.09 -15.34
CA THR A 47 -7.58 -6.25 -15.11
C THR A 47 -7.57 -5.68 -13.70
N ASP A 48 -7.25 -6.50 -12.71
CA ASP A 48 -7.24 -6.04 -11.32
C ASP A 48 -5.94 -5.32 -10.99
N VAL A 49 -6.08 -4.22 -10.25
CA VAL A 49 -4.96 -3.48 -9.68
C VAL A 49 -4.97 -3.65 -8.16
N ARG A 50 -3.80 -3.93 -7.58
CA ARG A 50 -3.58 -3.88 -6.13
C ARG A 50 -2.85 -2.60 -5.78
N LEU A 51 -3.35 -1.93 -4.76
CA LEU A 51 -2.69 -0.79 -4.13
C LEU A 51 -1.75 -1.30 -3.04
N HIS A 52 -0.50 -0.85 -3.10
CA HIS A 52 0.54 -1.16 -2.13
C HIS A 52 1.13 0.16 -1.63
N ILE A 53 1.42 0.26 -0.33
CA ILE A 53 2.06 1.44 0.24
C ILE A 53 3.55 1.11 0.40
N ASP A 54 4.42 1.98 -0.13
CA ASP A 54 5.85 1.81 0.02
C ASP A 54 6.30 2.24 1.43
N TYR A 55 6.36 1.25 2.31
CA TYR A 55 6.82 1.41 3.70
C TYR A 55 8.33 1.25 3.85
N LEU A 56 9.13 1.23 2.78
CA LEU A 56 10.57 0.94 2.90
C LEU A 56 11.29 1.86 3.89
N LEU A 57 11.06 3.18 3.80
CA LEU A 57 11.65 4.15 4.72
C LEU A 57 11.06 4.04 6.13
N VAL A 58 9.75 3.84 6.22
CA VAL A 58 9.05 3.67 7.50
C VAL A 58 9.59 2.45 8.26
N ASN A 59 9.81 1.34 7.56
CA ASN A 59 10.34 0.10 8.14
C ASN A 59 11.78 0.25 8.66
N GLN A 60 12.57 1.15 8.07
CA GLN A 60 13.93 1.44 8.57
C GLN A 60 13.92 2.30 9.83
N LEU A 61 12.86 3.08 10.04
CA LEU A 61 12.70 3.99 11.18
C LEU A 61 11.99 3.34 12.37
N ILE A 62 11.15 2.35 12.13
CA ILE A 62 10.41 1.64 13.18
C ILE A 62 11.32 0.61 13.87
N LYS A 63 11.28 0.59 15.21
CA LYS A 63 11.92 -0.47 16.00
C LYS A 63 11.17 -1.78 15.82
N LEU A 64 11.87 -2.82 15.34
CA LEU A 64 11.30 -4.15 15.19
C LEU A 64 10.90 -4.73 16.57
N MET A 65 9.65 -5.17 16.68
CA MET A 65 9.16 -5.92 17.83
C MET A 65 9.17 -7.41 17.50
N ASN A 66 9.95 -8.19 18.25
CA ASN A 66 10.02 -9.64 18.08
C ASN A 66 8.82 -10.29 18.78
N TYR A 67 7.77 -10.56 18.01
CA TYR A 67 6.69 -11.43 18.44
C TYR A 67 7.08 -12.89 18.20
N PRO A 68 7.03 -13.77 19.22
CA PRO A 68 7.40 -15.17 19.05
C PRO A 68 6.37 -15.88 18.16
N TYR A 69 6.74 -16.15 16.92
CA TYR A 69 5.94 -16.95 16.00
C TYR A 69 6.45 -18.39 15.98
N PRO A 70 5.58 -19.41 16.14
CA PRO A 70 6.02 -20.79 16.14
C PRO A 70 6.59 -21.15 14.77
N SER A 71 7.81 -21.71 14.75
CA SER A 71 8.35 -22.28 13.52
C SER A 71 7.58 -23.56 13.20
N SER A 72 7.02 -23.66 11.99
CA SER A 72 6.44 -24.90 11.48
C SER A 72 7.57 -25.85 11.08
N THR A 73 8.37 -26.30 12.04
CA THR A 73 9.37 -27.33 11.80
C THR A 73 8.71 -28.68 12.02
N ASN A 74 8.08 -29.21 10.97
CA ASN A 74 7.93 -30.64 10.81
C ASN A 74 9.14 -31.06 9.97
N ARG A 75 10.15 -31.61 10.64
CA ARG A 75 11.42 -32.02 10.04
C ARG A 75 11.30 -33.43 9.49
#